data_AF-A0A0F7PMP3-F1
#
_entry.id   AF-A0A0F7PMP3-F1
#
_cell.length_a   1.000
_cell.length_b   1.000
_cell.length_c   1.000
_cell.angle_alpha   90.00
_cell.angle_beta   90.00
_cell.angle_gamma   90.00
#
_symmetry.space_group_name_H-M   'P 1'
#
loop_
_entity.id
_entity.type
_entity.pdbx_description
1 polymer ?
#
loop_
_entity_poly.entity_id
_entity_poly.type
_entity_poly.pdbx_seq_one_letter_code
_entity_poly.pdbx_strand_id
1 'polypeptide(L)'
;MRHALRLAKMQQIHSDKEPEIIRLVTDPATSTYQKQMIYGCLNKMCRMSASLFGDLSSKPGNYDLIEQAAELDKALLDLRSFVGSHISIRLLKAA
;
A
#
# COMPACT_ATOMS: atom_id res chain seq x y z
N MET A 1 3.59 -20.17 -11.18
CA MET A 1 4.88 -19.51 -10.86
C MET A 1 4.88 -17.98 -11.02
N ARG A 2 4.35 -17.37 -12.09
CA ARG A 2 4.39 -15.89 -12.27
C ARG A 2 3.71 -15.09 -11.15
N HIS A 3 2.57 -15.55 -10.63
CA HIS A 3 1.85 -14.86 -9.54
C HIS A 3 2.60 -14.93 -8.21
N ALA A 4 3.15 -16.08 -7.84
CA ALA A 4 3.96 -16.24 -6.63
C ALA A 4 5.19 -15.33 -6.65
N LEU A 5 5.90 -15.25 -7.78
CA LEU A 5 7.03 -14.32 -7.92
C LEU A 5 6.59 -12.85 -7.81
N ARG A 6 5.43 -12.50 -8.37
CA ARG A 6 4.88 -11.14 -8.28
C ARG A 6 4.49 -10.81 -6.84
N LEU A 7 3.85 -11.74 -6.13
CA LEU A 7 3.48 -11.61 -4.72
C LEU A 7 4.71 -11.39 -3.85
N ALA A 8 5.72 -12.26 -3.98
CA ALA A 8 6.97 -12.16 -3.23
C ALA A 8 7.68 -10.80 -3.45
N LYS A 9 7.72 -10.31 -4.70
CA LYS A 9 8.28 -9.00 -5.00
C LYS A 9 7.50 -7.87 -4.35
N MET A 10 6.16 -7.94 -4.33
CA MET A 10 5.35 -6.90 -3.70
C MET A 10 5.48 -6.93 -2.17
N GLN A 11 5.56 -8.12 -1.56
CA GLN A 11 5.85 -8.29 -0.14
C GLN A 11 7.22 -7.71 0.22
N GLN A 12 8.25 -7.99 -0.60
CA GLN A 12 9.58 -7.42 -0.42
C GLN A 12 9.55 -5.89 -0.49
N ILE A 13 8.94 -5.31 -1.53
CA ILE A 13 8.82 -3.85 -1.67
C ILE A 13 8.11 -3.24 -0.46
N HIS A 14 7.02 -3.86 0.01
CA HIS A 14 6.30 -3.41 1.20
C HIS A 14 7.23 -3.40 2.41
N SER A 15 7.83 -4.55 2.74
CA SER A 15 8.72 -4.72 3.90
C SER A 15 9.91 -3.77 3.87
N ASP A 16 10.51 -3.56 2.70
CA ASP A 16 11.70 -2.71 2.54
C ASP A 16 11.35 -1.21 2.69
N LYS A 17 10.15 -0.81 2.27
CA LYS A 17 9.75 0.61 2.19
C LYS A 17 8.87 1.09 3.31
N GLU A 18 8.13 0.21 3.97
CA GLU A 18 7.21 0.59 5.04
C GLU A 18 7.87 1.42 6.15
N PRO A 19 9.04 1.04 6.74
CA PRO A 19 9.67 1.82 7.79
C PRO A 19 10.11 3.21 7.32
N GLU A 20 10.62 3.30 6.09
CA GLU A 20 11.03 4.55 5.47
C GLU A 20 9.82 5.48 5.22
N ILE A 21 8.73 4.92 4.72
CA ILE A 21 7.47 5.63 4.48
C ILE A 21 6.93 6.18 5.81
N ILE A 22 6.84 5.35 6.85
CA ILE A 22 6.36 5.76 8.17
C ILE A 22 7.22 6.92 8.70
N ARG A 23 8.56 6.78 8.63
CA ARG A 23 9.49 7.84 9.03
C ARG A 23 9.24 9.14 8.26
N LEU A 24 9.11 9.08 6.94
CA LEU A 24 8.90 10.27 6.11
C LEU A 24 7.57 10.97 6.41
N VAL A 25 6.48 10.24 6.61
CA VAL A 25 5.16 10.89 6.79
C VAL A 25 4.93 11.41 8.21
N THR A 26 5.59 10.81 9.20
CA THR A 26 5.60 11.28 10.60
C THR A 26 6.51 12.48 10.81
N ASP A 27 7.54 12.66 9.96
CA ASP A 27 8.41 13.83 10.00
C ASP A 27 7.61 15.13 9.72
N PRO A 28 7.62 16.10 10.66
CA PRO A 28 7.00 17.42 10.45
C PRO A 28 7.65 18.22 9.31
N ALA A 29 8.91 17.96 8.98
CA ALA A 29 9.62 18.63 7.89
C ALA A 29 9.20 18.14 6.50
N THR A 30 8.60 16.94 6.41
CA THR A 30 8.09 16.43 5.13
C THR A 30 6.88 17.22 4.68
N SER A 31 6.96 17.79 3.49
CA SER A 31 5.88 18.61 2.93
C SER A 31 4.60 17.81 2.66
N THR A 32 3.44 18.46 2.72
CA THR A 32 2.15 17.85 2.34
C THR A 32 2.18 17.27 0.93
N TYR A 33 2.85 17.93 -0.01
CA TYR A 33 3.00 17.46 -1.38
C TYR A 33 3.75 16.12 -1.44
N GLN A 34 4.86 15.96 -0.71
CA GLN A 34 5.57 14.69 -0.64
C GLN A 34 4.70 13.58 -0.03
N LYS A 35 3.95 13.88 1.04
CA LYS A 35 3.01 12.92 1.65
C LYS A 35 1.93 12.48 0.65
N GLN A 36 1.40 13.40 -0.16
CA GLN A 36 0.45 13.10 -1.23
C GLN A 36 1.06 12.23 -2.34
N MET A 37 2.31 12.48 -2.73
CA MET A 37 3.01 11.64 -3.70
C MET A 37 3.18 10.21 -3.20
N ILE A 38 3.60 10.04 -1.93
CA ILE A 38 3.69 8.74 -1.26
C ILE A 38 2.32 8.04 -1.26
N TYR A 39 1.26 8.77 -0.88
CA TYR A 39 -0.11 8.24 -0.89
C TYR A 39 -0.52 7.76 -2.30
N GLY A 40 -0.21 8.53 -3.35
CA GLY A 40 -0.47 8.16 -4.74
C GLY A 40 0.24 6.87 -5.15
N CYS A 41 1.51 6.72 -4.75
CA CYS A 41 2.28 5.49 -4.97
C CYS A 41 1.65 4.29 -4.24
N LEU A 42 1.29 4.44 -2.96
CA LEU A 42 0.63 3.40 -2.18
C LEU A 42 -0.73 3.01 -2.77
N ASN A 43 -1.50 3.97 -3.26
CA ASN A 43 -2.77 3.70 -3.93
C ASN A 43 -2.58 2.86 -5.20
N LYS A 44 -1.51 3.10 -5.97
CA LYS A 44 -1.15 2.26 -7.12
C LYS A 44 -0.75 0.84 -6.68
N MET A 45 0.01 0.71 -5.59
CA MET A 45 0.36 -0.58 -5.01
C MET A 45 -0.87 -1.37 -4.57
N CYS A 46 -1.82 -0.74 -3.87
CA CYS A 46 -3.09 -1.35 -3.47
C CYS A 46 -3.85 -1.90 -4.68
N ARG A 47 -3.97 -1.12 -5.77
CA ARG A 47 -4.63 -1.58 -7.01
C ARG A 47 -3.95 -2.79 -7.63
N MET A 48 -2.61 -2.81 -7.65
CA MET A 48 -1.86 -3.95 -8.15
C MET A 48 -2.02 -5.20 -7.28
N SER A 49 -2.13 -5.02 -5.96
CA SER A 49 -2.34 -6.08 -4.98
C SER A 49 -3.73 -6.69 -5.12
N ALA A 50 -4.77 -5.87 -5.14
CA ALA A 50 -6.15 -6.31 -5.36
C ALA A 50 -6.33 -7.08 -6.69
N SER A 51 -5.69 -6.61 -7.77
CA SER A 51 -5.68 -7.34 -9.05
C SER A 51 -4.99 -8.70 -8.93
N LEU A 52 -3.87 -8.79 -8.21
CA LEU A 52 -3.17 -10.06 -8.00
C LEU A 52 -3.99 -11.03 -7.13
N PHE A 53 -4.63 -10.52 -6.08
CA PHE A 53 -5.55 -11.29 -5.25
C PHE A 53 -6.73 -11.85 -6.06
N GLY A 54 -7.35 -11.02 -6.91
CA GLY A 54 -8.41 -11.46 -7.82
C GLY A 54 -7.94 -12.55 -8.79
N ASP A 55 -6.77 -12.37 -9.41
CA ASP A 55 -6.16 -13.36 -10.30
C ASP A 55 -5.90 -14.69 -9.59
N LEU A 56 -5.39 -14.65 -8.35
CA LEU A 56 -5.12 -15.85 -7.55
C LEU A 56 -6.41 -16.55 -7.12
N SER A 57 -7.41 -15.79 -6.70
CA SER A 57 -8.73 -16.30 -6.27
C SER A 57 -9.50 -16.98 -7.41
N SER A 58 -9.24 -16.58 -8.66
CA SER A 58 -9.84 -17.20 -9.85
C SER A 58 -9.30 -18.60 -10.18
N LYS A 59 -8.23 -19.06 -9.51
CA LYS A 59 -7.54 -20.32 -9.82
C LYS A 59 -7.67 -21.31 -8.65
N PRO A 60 -8.20 -22.52 -8.88
CA PRO A 60 -8.32 -23.52 -7.82
C PRO A 60 -6.93 -23.97 -7.32
N GLY A 61 -6.84 -24.29 -6.02
CA GLY A 61 -5.67 -24.95 -5.42
C GLY A 61 -4.53 -24.03 -4.94
N ASN A 62 -4.73 -22.72 -4.82
CA ASN A 62 -3.70 -21.76 -4.38
C ASN A 62 -4.01 -21.10 -3.02
N TYR A 63 -4.64 -21.82 -2.08
CA TYR A 63 -5.13 -21.26 -0.82
C TYR A 63 -4.05 -20.46 -0.07
N ASP A 64 -2.85 -21.00 0.09
CA ASP A 64 -1.74 -20.30 0.78
C ASP A 64 -1.35 -18.99 0.09
N LEU A 65 -1.33 -18.96 -1.25
CA LEU A 65 -1.00 -17.74 -2.00
C LEU A 65 -2.13 -16.71 -1.95
N ILE A 66 -3.38 -17.18 -1.87
CA ILE A 66 -4.55 -16.31 -1.72
C ILE A 66 -4.53 -15.64 -0.35
N GLU A 67 -4.23 -16.40 0.72
CA GLU A 67 -4.09 -15.87 2.08
C GLU A 67 -2.96 -14.84 2.16
N GLN A 68 -1.77 -15.18 1.67
CA GLN A 68 -0.64 -14.24 1.61
C GLN A 68 -0.95 -12.98 0.79
N ALA A 69 -1.71 -13.11 -0.31
CA ALA A 69 -2.13 -11.97 -1.11
C ALA A 69 -3.16 -11.09 -0.37
N ALA A 70 -4.07 -11.69 0.40
CA ALA A 70 -5.03 -10.96 1.23
C ALA A 70 -4.33 -10.20 2.36
N GLU A 71 -3.35 -10.82 3.02
CA GLU A 71 -2.54 -10.19 4.07
C GLU A 71 -1.76 -8.99 3.54
N LEU A 72 -1.10 -9.15 2.38
CA LEU A 72 -0.39 -8.05 1.73
C LEU A 72 -1.35 -6.90 1.34
N ASP A 73 -2.53 -7.23 0.80
CA ASP A 73 -3.51 -6.22 0.42
C ASP A 73 -3.96 -5.39 1.62
N LYS A 74 -4.26 -6.07 2.73
CA LYS A 74 -4.60 -5.43 4.00
C LYS A 74 -3.46 -4.53 4.50
N ALA A 75 -2.23 -5.03 4.54
CA ALA A 75 -1.08 -4.25 4.99
C ALA A 75 -0.86 -2.98 4.15
N LEU A 76 -1.00 -3.09 2.81
CA LEU A 76 -0.91 -1.93 1.91
C LEU A 76 -2.03 -0.92 2.15
N LEU A 77 -3.26 -1.38 2.40
CA LEU A 77 -4.41 -0.53 2.72
C LEU A 77 -4.22 0.19 4.06
N ASP A 78 -3.71 -0.50 5.08
CA ASP A 78 -3.40 0.06 6.39
C ASP A 78 -2.32 1.14 6.28
N LEU A 79 -1.21 0.85 5.58
CA LEU A 79 -0.15 1.82 5.34
C LEU A 79 -0.65 3.03 4.53
N ARG A 80 -1.45 2.81 3.48
CA ARG A 80 -2.06 3.91 2.71
C ARG A 80 -2.93 4.79 3.60
N SER A 81 -3.75 4.18 4.46
CA SER A 81 -4.66 4.89 5.37
C SER A 81 -3.87 5.68 6.41
N PHE A 82 -2.79 5.10 6.94
CA PHE A 82 -1.84 5.78 7.82
C PHE A 82 -1.25 7.02 7.16
N VAL A 83 -0.72 6.91 5.94
CA VAL A 83 -0.20 8.07 5.18
C VAL A 83 -1.30 9.10 4.94
N GLY A 84 -2.51 8.66 4.58
CA GLY A 84 -3.66 9.54 4.36
C GLY A 84 -4.00 10.40 5.58
N SER A 85 -3.92 9.84 6.78
CA SER A 85 -4.16 10.57 8.03
C SER A 85 -3.12 11.66 8.34
N HIS A 86 -1.92 11.57 7.75
CA HIS A 86 -0.85 12.55 7.91
C HIS A 86 -0.86 13.65 6.83
N ILE A 87 -1.77 13.58 5.86
CA ILE A 87 -1.96 14.63 4.86
C ILE A 87 -2.91 15.67 5.45
N SER A 88 -2.38 16.83 5.84
CA SER A 88 -3.22 17.95 6.28
C SER A 88 -4.12 18.38 5.12
N ILE A 89 -5.41 18.07 5.23
CA ILE A 89 -6.44 18.72 4.42
C ILE A 89 -6.47 20.16 4.91
N ARG A 90 -6.12 21.13 4.07
CA ARG A 90 -6.53 22.52 4.35
C ARG A 90 -8.05 22.47 4.38
N LEU A 91 -8.64 22.43 5.58
CA LEU A 91 -10.00 22.88 5.80
C LEU A 91 -10.01 24.29 5.22
N LEU A 92 -10.53 24.43 4.00
CA LEU A 92 -11.05 25.70 3.54
C LEU A 92 -12.15 26.04 4.55
N LYS A 93 -11.78 26.76 5.63
CA LYS A 93 -12.74 27.50 6.42
C LYS A 93 -13.42 28.41 5.40
N ALA A 94 -14.65 28.06 5.04
CA ALA A 94 -15.54 28.97 4.36
C ALA A 94 -15.57 30.25 5.22
N ALA A 95 -15.08 31.34 4.63
CA ALA A 95 -15.16 32.68 5.19
C ALA A 95 -16.58 33.22 4.99
#